data_AF-A0A5K3FQD4-F1
#
_entry.id   AF-A0A5K3FQD4-F1
#
_cell.length_a   1.000
_cell.length_b   1.000
_cell.length_c   1.000
_cell.angle_alpha   90.00
_cell.angle_beta   90.00
_cell.angle_gamma   90.00
#
_symmetry.space_group_name_H-M   'P 1'
#
loop_
_entity.id
_entity.type
_entity.pdbx_description
1 polymer ?
#
loop_
_entity_poly.entity_id
_entity_poly.type
_entity_poly.pdbx_seq_one_letter_code
_entity_poly.pdbx_strand_id
1 'polypeptide(L)'
;MQTVIAAVILACALTAKALTPAERTETAENFANMRSSVGPEASNMQLLRYSVELEKLAEDWVDDCLMGTKNWDTLPEYQDLGRSYAVEFQEESSPANMVYRFSNEMFHYDYEANTCSATCGNYT
;
A
#
# COMPACT_ATOMS: atom_id res chain seq x y z
N MET A 1 -33.45 24.20 -30.17
CA MET A 1 -32.51 23.07 -29.99
C MET A 1 -31.62 23.42 -28.83
N GLN A 2 -31.84 22.78 -27.69
CA GLN A 2 -31.13 23.05 -26.44
C GLN A 2 -29.91 22.12 -26.42
N THR A 3 -28.73 22.67 -26.64
CA THR A 3 -27.46 21.96 -26.42
C THR A 3 -27.33 21.68 -24.93
N VAL A 4 -27.69 20.47 -24.51
CA VAL A 4 -27.35 19.94 -23.19
C VAL A 4 -25.85 19.71 -23.21
N ILE A 5 -25.09 20.69 -22.72
CA ILE A 5 -23.67 20.50 -22.42
C ILE A 5 -23.64 19.51 -21.26
N ALA A 6 -23.31 18.27 -21.56
CA ALA A 6 -23.02 17.25 -20.57
C ALA A 6 -21.78 17.70 -19.79
N ALA A 7 -22.01 18.37 -18.68
CA ALA A 7 -21.00 18.57 -17.66
C ALA A 7 -20.75 17.22 -16.98
N VAL A 8 -19.97 16.36 -17.64
CA VAL A 8 -19.27 15.27 -16.96
C VAL A 8 -18.20 15.97 -16.12
N ILE A 9 -18.60 16.44 -14.95
CA ILE A 9 -17.66 16.78 -13.89
C ILE A 9 -17.07 15.44 -13.47
N LEU A 10 -15.94 15.09 -14.09
CA LEU A 10 -15.05 14.04 -13.59
C LEU A 10 -14.50 14.57 -12.27
N ALA A 11 -15.25 14.35 -11.19
CA ALA A 11 -14.84 14.67 -9.83
C ALA A 11 -13.79 13.64 -9.37
N CYS A 12 -12.64 13.60 -10.03
CA CYS A 12 -11.43 12.98 -9.48
C CYS A 12 -10.62 14.08 -8.78
N ALA A 13 -11.18 14.62 -7.70
CA ALA A 13 -10.46 15.55 -6.82
C ALA A 13 -10.40 15.01 -5.39
N LEU A 14 -10.27 13.69 -5.25
CA LEU A 14 -9.81 13.06 -4.02
C LEU A 14 -8.30 12.95 -4.13
N THR A 15 -7.60 14.03 -3.77
CA THR A 15 -6.15 14.00 -3.61
C THR A 15 -5.80 13.07 -2.45
N ALA A 16 -4.69 12.34 -2.56
CA ALA A 16 -4.14 11.58 -1.43
C ALA A 16 -4.06 12.48 -0.18
N LYS A 17 -4.69 12.05 0.91
CA LYS A 17 -4.68 12.79 2.17
C LYS A 17 -3.54 12.29 3.03
N ALA A 18 -2.70 13.22 3.51
CA ALA A 18 -1.63 12.89 4.44
C ALA A 18 -2.16 12.24 5.71
N LEU A 19 -1.41 11.25 6.21
CA LEU A 19 -1.81 10.52 7.40
C LEU A 19 -1.67 11.38 8.65
N THR A 20 -2.58 11.19 9.59
CA THR A 20 -2.48 11.76 10.92
C THR A 20 -1.37 11.06 11.72
N PRO A 21 -0.79 11.71 12.74
CA PRO A 21 0.19 11.07 13.62
C PRO A 21 -0.30 9.77 14.27
N ALA A 22 -1.59 9.67 14.57
CA ALA A 22 -2.20 8.47 15.11
C ALA A 22 -2.18 7.33 14.09
N GLU A 23 -2.62 7.58 12.85
CA GLU A 23 -2.61 6.57 11.77
C GLU A 23 -1.18 6.09 11.44
N ARG A 24 -0.19 6.99 11.45
CA ARG A 24 1.22 6.63 11.26
C ARG A 24 1.73 5.71 12.36
N THR A 25 1.39 6.03 13.61
CA THR A 25 1.78 5.24 14.78
C THR A 25 1.14 3.85 14.72
N GLU A 26 -0.16 3.79 14.49
CA GLU A 26 -0.92 2.54 14.39
C GLU A 26 -0.41 1.67 13.23
N THR A 27 -0.11 2.26 12.07
CA THR A 27 0.47 1.54 10.93
C THR A 27 1.81 0.90 11.30
N ALA A 28 2.70 1.64 11.97
CA ALA A 28 3.99 1.11 12.41
C ALA A 28 3.85 -0.01 13.46
N GLU A 29 2.91 0.13 14.40
CA GLU A 29 2.60 -0.90 15.40
C GLU A 29 2.03 -2.17 14.76
N ASN A 30 1.11 -2.04 13.80
CA ASN A 30 0.55 -3.18 13.08
C ASN A 30 1.63 -3.96 12.31
N PHE A 31 2.53 -3.25 11.63
CA PHE A 31 3.68 -3.88 10.99
C PHE A 31 4.59 -4.58 12.00
N ALA A 32 4.87 -3.96 13.14
CA ALA A 32 5.70 -4.58 14.19
C ALA A 32 5.05 -5.87 14.74
N ASN A 33 3.74 -5.85 14.99
CA ASN A 33 2.98 -7.01 15.47
C ASN A 33 2.96 -8.16 14.46
N MET A 34 2.79 -7.87 13.16
CA MET A 34 2.85 -8.89 12.12
C MET A 34 4.25 -9.49 12.00
N ARG A 35 5.28 -8.65 12.01
CA ARG A 35 6.68 -9.09 11.87
C ARG A 35 7.20 -9.86 13.08
N SER A 36 6.69 -9.60 14.28
CA SER A 36 7.06 -10.34 15.49
C SER A 36 6.36 -11.70 15.60
N SER A 37 5.31 -11.94 14.81
CA SER A 37 4.45 -13.12 14.91
C SER A 37 4.55 -14.04 13.69
N VAL A 38 5.56 -13.87 12.84
CA VAL A 38 5.74 -14.70 11.64
C VAL A 38 6.04 -16.16 11.99
N GLY A 39 5.51 -17.07 11.18
CA GLY A 39 5.79 -18.51 11.26
C GLY A 39 6.42 -18.99 9.95
N PRO A 40 7.56 -19.70 9.98
CA PRO A 40 8.40 -19.97 11.14
C PRO A 40 9.04 -18.70 11.73
N GLU A 41 9.55 -18.79 12.95
CA GLU A 41 10.18 -17.64 13.63
C GLU A 41 11.41 -17.15 12.87
N ALA A 42 11.50 -15.84 12.67
CA ALA A 42 12.59 -15.21 11.95
C ALA A 42 13.72 -14.79 12.92
N SER A 43 14.94 -15.24 12.64
CA SER A 43 16.13 -14.93 13.48
C SER A 43 16.70 -13.52 13.28
N ASN A 44 16.30 -12.82 12.22
CA ASN A 44 16.88 -11.54 11.80
C ASN A 44 15.84 -10.50 11.34
N MET A 45 14.58 -10.63 11.78
CA MET A 45 13.52 -9.71 11.39
C MET A 45 13.76 -8.31 11.99
N GLN A 46 14.02 -7.33 11.13
CA GLN A 46 14.31 -5.96 11.57
C GLN A 46 13.04 -5.22 12.02
N LEU A 47 13.17 -4.36 13.04
CA LEU A 47 12.11 -3.45 13.45
C LEU A 47 11.92 -2.35 12.40
N LEU A 48 10.68 -2.15 11.96
CA LEU A 48 10.36 -1.06 11.04
C LEU A 48 10.18 0.26 11.79
N ARG A 49 10.51 1.35 11.12
CA ARG A 49 10.23 2.71 11.58
C ARG A 49 9.46 3.43 10.48
N TYR A 50 8.46 4.20 10.88
CA TYR A 50 7.72 5.03 9.95
C TYR A 50 8.64 6.11 9.35
N SER A 51 8.57 6.31 8.02
CA SER A 51 9.28 7.38 7.32
C SER A 51 8.28 8.28 6.63
N VAL A 52 8.32 9.56 6.98
CA VAL A 52 7.49 10.60 6.36
C VAL A 52 7.97 10.89 4.93
N GLU A 53 9.24 10.62 4.63
CA GLU A 53 9.80 10.70 3.29
C GLU A 53 9.20 9.63 2.37
N LEU A 54 9.09 8.38 2.85
CA LEU A 54 8.43 7.30 2.10
C LEU A 54 6.91 7.52 1.94
N GLU A 55 6.26 8.09 2.96
CA GLU A 55 4.84 8.48 2.87
C GLU A 55 4.62 9.48 1.74
N LYS A 56 5.44 10.53 1.63
CA LYS A 56 5.35 11.52 0.55
C LYS A 56 5.53 10.89 -0.83
N LEU A 57 6.50 9.98 -0.98
CA LEU A 57 6.69 9.25 -2.23
C LEU A 57 5.46 8.39 -2.58
N ALA A 58 4.80 7.80 -1.58
CA ALA A 58 3.57 7.04 -1.77
C ALA A 58 2.37 7.95 -2.14
N GLU A 59 2.24 9.12 -1.50
CA GLU A 59 1.25 10.15 -1.86
C GLU A 59 1.45 10.62 -3.30
N ASP A 60 2.69 10.96 -3.66
CA ASP A 60 3.07 11.35 -5.01
C ASP A 60 2.79 10.23 -6.01
N TRP A 61 3.00 8.96 -5.65
CA TRP A 61 2.74 7.84 -6.55
C TRP A 61 1.25 7.69 -6.90
N VAL A 62 0.34 7.99 -5.97
CA VAL A 62 -1.11 7.80 -6.15
C VAL A 62 -1.87 9.09 -6.46
N ASP A 63 -1.18 10.23 -6.56
CA ASP A 63 -1.77 11.57 -6.68
C ASP A 63 -2.71 11.77 -7.88
N ASP A 64 -2.43 11.12 -9.00
CA ASP A 64 -3.19 11.23 -10.24
C ASP A 64 -4.35 10.23 -10.32
N CYS A 65 -4.47 9.32 -9.36
CA CYS A 65 -5.48 8.25 -9.32
C CYS A 65 -5.51 7.39 -10.61
N LEU A 66 -4.46 7.44 -11.43
CA LEU A 66 -4.36 6.73 -12.69
C LEU A 66 -3.28 5.66 -12.55
N MET A 67 -3.70 4.44 -12.27
CA MET A 67 -2.82 3.27 -12.30
C MET A 67 -2.15 3.16 -13.69
N GLY A 68 -0.89 3.61 -13.82
CA GLY A 68 -0.05 3.36 -15.00
C GLY A 68 0.43 4.57 -15.80
N THR A 69 0.14 5.80 -15.40
CA THR A 69 0.78 7.02 -15.96
C THR A 69 2.24 7.13 -15.53
N LYS A 70 2.50 6.83 -14.25
CA LYS A 70 3.83 6.74 -13.68
C LYS A 70 4.31 5.28 -13.79
N ASN A 71 5.56 5.09 -14.19
CA ASN A 71 6.19 3.78 -14.19
C ASN A 71 7.25 3.74 -13.09
N TRP A 72 6.88 3.15 -11.95
CA TRP A 72 7.72 3.01 -10.74
C TRP A 72 9.13 2.52 -11.06
N ASP A 73 9.25 1.53 -11.95
CA ASP A 73 10.52 0.87 -12.24
C ASP A 73 11.49 1.75 -13.05
N THR A 74 11.02 2.90 -13.54
CA THR A 74 11.80 3.84 -14.36
C THR A 74 12.11 5.16 -13.68
N LEU A 75 11.46 5.43 -12.55
CA LEU A 75 11.54 6.71 -11.85
C LEU A 75 12.65 6.65 -10.78
N PRO A 76 13.71 7.47 -10.88
CA PRO A 76 14.87 7.40 -9.99
C PRO A 76 14.54 7.52 -8.50
N GLU A 77 13.53 8.30 -8.14
CA GLU A 77 13.08 8.51 -6.77
C GLU A 77 12.46 7.26 -6.12
N TYR A 78 12.04 6.28 -6.92
CA TYR A 78 11.51 4.99 -6.47
C TYR A 78 12.51 3.84 -6.65
N GLN A 79 13.72 4.13 -7.14
CA GLN A 79 14.75 3.12 -7.33
C GLN A 79 15.10 2.43 -6.01
N ASP A 80 15.22 1.11 -6.05
CA ASP A 80 15.51 0.25 -4.90
C ASP A 80 14.46 0.28 -3.76
N LEU A 81 13.29 0.89 -3.99
CA LEU A 81 12.16 0.88 -3.05
C LEU A 81 11.16 -0.24 -3.40
N GLY A 82 10.72 -0.96 -2.37
CA GLY A 82 9.57 -1.86 -2.46
C GLY A 82 8.25 -1.09 -2.42
N ARG A 83 7.17 -1.72 -2.91
CA ARG A 83 5.80 -1.19 -2.82
C ARG A 83 4.79 -2.30 -2.54
N SER A 84 3.80 -1.98 -1.74
CA SER A 84 2.55 -2.73 -1.60
C SER A 84 1.42 -1.76 -1.83
N TYR A 85 0.44 -2.13 -2.66
CA TYR A 85 -0.69 -1.25 -2.98
C TYR A 85 -1.94 -2.05 -3.29
N ALA A 86 -3.08 -1.40 -3.14
CA ALA A 86 -4.39 -1.93 -3.52
C ALA A 86 -5.21 -0.83 -4.19
N VAL A 87 -6.13 -1.25 -5.04
CA VAL A 87 -7.18 -0.39 -5.59
C VAL A 87 -8.50 -0.97 -5.13
N GLU A 88 -9.31 -0.15 -4.47
CA GLU A 88 -10.61 -0.54 -3.93
C GLU A 88 -11.68 0.42 -4.46
N PHE A 89 -12.87 -0.12 -4.77
CA PHE A 89 -13.97 0.64 -5.39
C PHE A 89 -15.16 0.85 -4.45
N GLN A 90 -15.08 0.42 -3.19
CA GLN A 90 -16.23 0.39 -2.28
C GLN A 90 -16.01 1.18 -0.98
N GLU A 91 -15.16 0.68 -0.09
CA GLU A 91 -14.97 1.26 1.25
C GLU A 91 -13.53 1.74 1.41
N GLU A 92 -13.35 2.91 2.02
CA GLU A 92 -12.02 3.42 2.36
C GLU A 92 -11.43 2.56 3.48
N SER A 93 -10.44 1.73 3.14
CA SER A 93 -9.62 1.06 4.13
C SER A 93 -8.60 2.04 4.72
N SER A 94 -8.55 2.15 6.05
CA SER A 94 -7.46 2.91 6.69
C SER A 94 -6.11 2.26 6.36
N PRO A 95 -5.01 3.03 6.28
CA PRO A 95 -3.67 2.47 6.06
C PRO A 95 -3.30 1.39 7.09
N ALA A 96 -3.72 1.57 8.34
CA ALA A 96 -3.53 0.60 9.41
C ALA A 96 -4.24 -0.74 9.13
N ASN A 97 -5.46 -0.71 8.58
CA ASN A 97 -6.21 -1.90 8.18
C ASN A 97 -5.61 -2.58 6.95
N MET A 98 -5.02 -1.81 6.04
CA MET A 98 -4.36 -2.34 4.85
C MET A 98 -3.20 -3.28 5.19
N VAL A 99 -2.49 -3.03 6.30
CA VAL A 99 -1.43 -3.94 6.78
C VAL A 99 -1.96 -5.36 7.01
N TYR A 100 -3.11 -5.49 7.67
CA TYR A 100 -3.72 -6.81 7.93
C TYR A 100 -4.29 -7.46 6.67
N ARG A 101 -4.83 -6.65 5.75
CA ARG A 101 -5.30 -7.15 4.46
C ARG A 101 -4.14 -7.73 3.65
N PHE A 102 -3.01 -7.03 3.59
CA PHE A 102 -1.81 -7.52 2.92
C PHE A 102 -1.23 -8.74 3.62
N SER A 103 -1.23 -8.80 4.95
CA SER A 103 -0.72 -9.97 5.67
C SER A 103 -1.54 -11.24 5.41
N ASN A 104 -2.83 -11.13 5.08
CA ASN A 104 -3.66 -12.31 4.76
C ASN A 104 -3.18 -13.08 3.54
N GLU A 105 -2.37 -12.48 2.67
CA GLU A 105 -1.73 -13.23 1.58
C GLU A 105 -0.83 -14.37 2.10
N MET A 106 -0.44 -14.36 3.39
CA MET A 106 0.25 -15.47 4.05
C MET A 106 -0.48 -16.82 3.91
N PHE A 107 -1.81 -16.83 3.82
CA PHE A 107 -2.57 -18.07 3.65
C PHE A 107 -2.31 -18.76 2.31
N HIS A 108 -1.69 -18.04 1.37
CA HIS A 108 -1.30 -18.56 0.06
C HIS A 108 0.20 -18.85 -0.05
N TYR A 109 1.00 -18.47 0.94
CA TYR A 109 2.45 -18.60 0.93
C TYR A 109 2.92 -19.81 1.73
N ASP A 110 3.65 -20.69 1.07
CA ASP A 110 4.38 -21.79 1.72
C ASP A 110 5.85 -21.38 1.86
N TYR A 111 6.26 -21.14 3.11
CA TYR A 111 7.63 -20.73 3.43
C TYR A 111 8.66 -21.84 3.14
N GLU A 112 8.36 -23.09 3.48
CA GLU A 112 9.30 -24.21 3.32
C GLU A 112 9.55 -24.53 1.85
N ALA A 113 8.50 -24.48 1.04
CA ALA A 113 8.60 -24.67 -0.41
C ALA A 113 9.02 -23.39 -1.15
N ASN A 114 8.95 -22.22 -0.51
CA ASN A 114 9.09 -20.90 -1.13
C ASN A 114 8.17 -20.75 -2.36
N THR A 115 6.90 -21.10 -2.19
CA THR A 115 5.89 -21.06 -3.26
C THR A 115 4.68 -20.26 -2.85
N CYS A 116 4.04 -19.62 -3.84
CA CYS A 116 2.80 -18.90 -3.66
C CYS A 116 1.71 -19.55 -4.52
N SER A 117 0.59 -19.90 -3.90
CA SER A 117 -0.57 -20.49 -4.58
C SER A 117 -1.49 -19.45 -5.24
N ALA A 118 -1.31 -18.16 -4.93
CA ALA A 118 -2.08 -17.04 -5.47
C ALA A 118 -1.22 -15.76 -5.52
N THR A 119 -1.67 -14.67 -4.89
CA THR A 119 -0.91 -13.43 -4.70
C THR A 119 -0.26 -13.44 -3.33
N CYS A 120 1.06 -13.20 -3.27
CA CYS A 120 1.82 -13.13 -2.02
C CYS A 120 2.75 -11.90 -1.92
N GLY A 121 2.79 -11.07 -2.97
CA GLY A 121 3.78 -9.98 -3.09
C GLY A 121 3.58 -8.83 -2.11
N ASN A 122 2.40 -8.69 -1.49
CA ASN A 122 2.22 -7.69 -0.43
C ASN A 122 2.63 -8.25 0.94
N TYR A 123 2.62 -9.58 1.12
CA TYR A 123 3.04 -10.25 2.36
C TYR A 123 4.56 -10.41 2.48
N THR A 124 5.24 -10.82 1.39
CA THR A 124 6.69 -11.08 1.36
C THR A 124 7.52 -9.82 1.20
#